data_AF-A0A800DJB7-F1
#
_entry.id   AF-A0A800DJB7-F1
#
_cell.length_a   1.000
_cell.length_b   1.000
_cell.length_c   1.000
_cell.angle_alpha   90.00
_cell.angle_beta   90.00
_cell.angle_gamma   90.00
#
_symmetry.space_group_name_H-M   'P 1'
#
loop_
_entity.id
_entity.type
_entity.pdbx_description
1 polymer ?
#
loop_
_entity_poly.entity_id
_entity_poly.type
_entity_poly.pdbx_seq_one_letter_code
_entity_poly.pdbx_strand_id
1 'polypeptide(L)'
;NTTPAVCGPVLGVTAAMEEARANGAEIDDGAINGIKVGLMGPLAGVGDPLVWGTLRPITAALGASLALSGNLLGPLLFFFIFNAVRLAMKWYGLQRGFRKGVNIVSDMGGNLLQKLTEGASILGLFVMGVLVTKWTSIHVPLVVSQTPGADGTTTSTCT
;
A
#
# COMPACT_ATOMS: atom_id res chain seq x y z
N ASN A 1 -3.20 -14.23 -1.70
CA ASN A 1 -3.93 -13.39 -0.73
C ASN A 1 -3.45 -11.96 -0.90
N THR A 2 -4.26 -11.06 -1.47
CA THR A 2 -3.88 -9.67 -1.77
C THR A 2 -5.02 -8.75 -1.37
N THR A 3 -4.67 -7.58 -0.85
CA THR A 3 -5.62 -6.53 -0.45
C THR A 3 -6.63 -6.26 -1.56
N PRO A 4 -7.96 -6.28 -1.29
CA PRO A 4 -8.98 -6.16 -2.33
C PRO A 4 -8.92 -4.88 -3.17
N ALA A 5 -8.32 -3.82 -2.63
CA ALA A 5 -8.13 -2.53 -3.32
C ALA A 5 -6.97 -2.55 -4.32
N VAL A 6 -6.02 -3.48 -4.17
CA VAL A 6 -4.73 -3.51 -4.88
C VAL A 6 -4.58 -4.79 -5.72
N CYS A 7 -5.66 -5.58 -5.80
CA CYS A 7 -5.74 -6.77 -6.66
C CYS A 7 -5.88 -6.42 -8.15
N GLY A 8 -6.36 -5.20 -8.47
CA GLY A 8 -6.57 -4.74 -9.85
C GLY A 8 -5.35 -4.91 -10.77
N PRO A 9 -4.16 -4.43 -10.39
CA PRO A 9 -2.94 -4.60 -11.19
C PRO A 9 -2.57 -6.07 -11.47
N VAL A 10 -2.68 -6.96 -10.47
CA VAL A 10 -2.34 -8.40 -10.62
C VAL A 10 -3.33 -9.09 -11.56
N LEU A 11 -4.62 -8.79 -11.40
CA LEU A 11 -5.68 -9.27 -12.29
C LEU A 11 -5.49 -8.75 -13.71
N GLY A 12 -5.13 -7.47 -13.87
CA GLY A 12 -4.91 -6.87 -15.19
C GLY A 12 -3.74 -7.50 -15.93
N VAL A 13 -2.59 -7.68 -15.27
CA VAL A 13 -1.42 -8.34 -15.87
C VAL A 13 -1.73 -9.79 -16.21
N THR A 14 -2.39 -10.52 -15.31
CA THR A 14 -2.83 -11.90 -15.55
C THR A 14 -3.73 -11.99 -16.78
N ALA A 15 -4.76 -11.14 -16.87
CA ALA A 15 -5.71 -11.15 -17.97
C ALA A 15 -5.03 -10.85 -19.31
N ALA A 16 -4.06 -9.93 -19.34
CA ALA A 16 -3.29 -9.64 -20.53
C ALA A 16 -2.41 -10.83 -20.98
N MET A 17 -1.83 -11.57 -20.03
CA MET A 17 -1.07 -12.78 -20.34
C MET A 17 -1.97 -13.94 -20.81
N GLU A 18 -3.13 -14.12 -20.19
CA GLU A 18 -4.11 -15.13 -20.59
C GLU A 18 -4.67 -14.84 -22.00
N GLU A 19 -4.94 -13.57 -22.32
CA GLU A 19 -5.34 -13.15 -23.67
C GLU A 19 -4.23 -13.37 -24.71
N ALA A 20 -2.99 -13.03 -24.38
CA ALA A 20 -1.86 -13.24 -25.28
C ALA A 20 -1.61 -14.72 -25.59
N ARG A 21 -1.76 -15.59 -24.59
CA ARG A 21 -1.70 -17.04 -24.78
C ARG A 21 -2.83 -17.53 -25.69
N ALA A 22 -4.05 -17.04 -25.47
CA ALA A 22 -5.19 -17.38 -26.33
C ALA A 22 -4.97 -16.92 -27.80
N ASN A 23 -4.25 -15.81 -27.99
CA ASN A 23 -3.87 -15.28 -29.30
C ASN A 23 -2.62 -15.96 -29.91
N GLY A 24 -2.07 -17.02 -29.27
CA GLY A 24 -1.01 -17.85 -29.83
C GLY A 24 0.41 -17.54 -29.35
N ALA A 25 0.59 -16.72 -28.32
CA ALA A 25 1.91 -16.53 -27.70
C ALA A 25 2.32 -17.78 -26.88
N GLU A 26 3.59 -18.20 -26.99
CA GLU A 26 4.17 -19.26 -26.16
C GLU A 26 4.40 -18.76 -24.72
N ILE A 27 3.34 -18.79 -23.92
CA ILE A 27 3.35 -18.43 -22.51
C ILE A 27 3.14 -19.70 -21.69
N ASP A 28 4.14 -20.04 -20.88
CA ASP A 28 4.06 -21.17 -19.95
C ASP A 28 3.14 -20.86 -18.75
N ASP A 29 2.41 -21.87 -18.29
CA ASP A 29 1.54 -21.76 -17.10
C ASP A 29 2.34 -21.44 -15.82
N GLY A 30 3.60 -21.88 -15.76
CA GLY A 30 4.54 -21.54 -14.69
C GLY A 30 4.89 -20.05 -14.67
N ALA A 31 4.99 -19.40 -15.83
CA ALA A 31 5.27 -17.97 -15.93
C ALA A 31 4.10 -17.12 -15.42
N ILE A 32 2.86 -17.49 -15.76
CA ILE A 32 1.64 -16.81 -15.28
C ILE A 32 1.53 -16.94 -13.76
N ASN A 33 1.72 -18.16 -13.22
CA ASN A 33 1.67 -18.39 -11.78
C ASN A 33 2.84 -17.70 -11.05
N GLY A 34 4.03 -17.68 -11.66
CA GLY A 34 5.20 -16.97 -11.15
C GLY A 34 4.96 -15.47 -11.00
N ILE A 35 4.37 -14.81 -12.00
CA ILE A 35 3.98 -13.39 -11.90
C ILE A 35 2.92 -13.18 -10.82
N LYS A 36 1.89 -14.03 -10.78
CA LYS A 36 0.84 -13.94 -9.77
C LYS A 36 1.45 -13.97 -8.37
N VAL A 37 2.25 -14.98 -8.06
CA VAL A 37 2.86 -15.14 -6.73
C VAL A 37 3.89 -14.04 -6.44
N GLY A 38 4.75 -13.71 -7.41
CA GLY A 38 5.79 -12.69 -7.26
C GLY A 38 5.26 -11.28 -7.02
N LEU A 39 4.10 -10.94 -7.58
CA LEU A 39 3.46 -9.64 -7.37
C LEU A 39 2.54 -9.62 -6.13
N MET A 40 2.00 -10.76 -5.69
CA MET A 40 1.11 -10.82 -4.51
C MET A 40 1.78 -10.33 -3.23
N GLY A 41 3.04 -10.71 -2.98
CA GLY A 41 3.78 -10.34 -1.77
C GLY A 41 4.02 -8.83 -1.63
N PRO A 42 4.70 -8.19 -2.60
CA PRO A 42 4.97 -6.76 -2.53
C PRO A 42 3.73 -5.89 -2.59
N LEU A 43 2.73 -6.23 -3.40
CA LEU A 43 1.50 -5.45 -3.48
C LEU A 43 0.63 -5.59 -2.22
N ALA A 44 0.65 -6.74 -1.54
CA ALA A 44 0.02 -6.88 -0.23
C ALA A 44 0.77 -6.05 0.83
N GLY A 45 2.11 -6.13 0.83
CA GLY A 45 2.96 -5.39 1.76
C GLY A 45 2.82 -3.86 1.63
N VAL A 46 2.75 -3.33 0.41
CA VAL A 46 2.52 -1.88 0.19
C VAL A 46 1.04 -1.52 0.38
N GLY A 47 0.15 -2.39 -0.08
CA GLY A 47 -1.27 -2.14 -0.17
C GLY A 47 -2.00 -2.07 1.16
N ASP A 48 -1.70 -3.01 2.06
CA ASP A 48 -2.35 -3.09 3.37
C ASP A 48 -2.13 -1.83 4.23
N PRO A 49 -0.91 -1.34 4.47
CA PRO A 49 -0.68 -0.13 5.26
C PRO A 49 -1.14 1.15 4.55
N LEU A 50 -1.13 1.20 3.22
CA LEU A 50 -1.58 2.39 2.50
C LEU A 50 -3.11 2.56 2.59
N VAL A 51 -3.86 1.48 2.39
CA VAL A 51 -5.33 1.52 2.41
C VAL A 51 -5.87 1.56 3.83
N TRP A 52 -5.38 0.68 4.71
CA TRP A 52 -5.91 0.56 6.07
C TRP A 52 -5.21 1.48 7.06
N GLY A 53 -3.92 1.73 6.89
CA GLY A 53 -3.14 2.59 7.78
C GLY A 53 -3.14 4.07 7.40
N THR A 54 -3.32 4.42 6.12
CA THR A 54 -3.21 5.83 5.69
C THR A 54 -4.54 6.37 5.19
N LEU A 55 -5.12 5.74 4.17
CA LEU A 55 -6.34 6.22 3.55
C LEU A 55 -7.52 6.22 4.53
N ARG A 56 -7.74 5.12 5.25
CA ARG A 56 -8.87 5.02 6.20
C ARG A 56 -8.76 6.01 7.37
N PRO A 57 -7.62 6.16 8.07
CA PRO A 57 -7.53 7.13 9.17
C PRO A 57 -7.62 8.58 8.70
N ILE A 58 -7.03 8.93 7.55
CA ILE A 58 -7.13 10.29 7.00
C ILE A 58 -8.58 10.61 6.62
N THR A 59 -9.24 9.73 5.88
CA THR A 59 -10.64 9.94 5.49
C THR A 59 -11.57 9.95 6.71
N ALA A 60 -11.31 9.11 7.71
CA ALA A 60 -12.05 9.11 8.97
C ALA A 60 -11.82 10.40 9.78
N ALA A 61 -10.59 10.90 9.85
CA ALA A 61 -10.27 12.16 10.53
C ALA A 61 -10.95 13.36 9.86
N LEU A 62 -10.96 13.40 8.52
CA LEU A 62 -11.68 14.42 7.75
C LEU A 62 -13.20 14.30 7.92
N GLY A 63 -13.75 13.08 7.91
CA GLY A 63 -15.19 12.86 8.14
C GLY A 63 -15.61 13.22 9.57
N ALA A 64 -14.76 12.91 10.56
CA ALA A 64 -15.01 13.21 11.97
C ALA A 64 -14.91 14.72 12.25
N SER A 65 -13.95 15.44 11.68
CA SER A 65 -13.83 16.89 11.87
C SER A 65 -15.05 17.65 11.35
N LEU A 66 -15.64 17.17 10.24
CA LEU A 66 -16.89 17.70 9.68
C LEU A 66 -18.14 17.25 10.44
N ALA A 67 -18.13 16.07 11.06
CA ALA A 67 -19.24 15.59 11.90
C ALA A 67 -19.31 16.33 13.25
N LEU A 68 -18.15 16.66 13.83
CA LEU A 68 -18.06 17.43 15.08
C LEU A 68 -18.64 18.85 14.97
N SER A 69 -18.70 19.40 13.75
CA SER A 69 -19.36 20.68 13.46
C SER A 69 -20.89 20.58 13.32
N GLY A 70 -21.48 19.42 13.63
CA GLY A 70 -22.93 19.20 13.69
C GLY A 70 -23.60 18.90 12.34
N ASN A 71 -22.81 18.67 11.28
CA ASN A 71 -23.33 18.48 9.93
C ASN A 71 -23.41 16.99 9.54
N LEU A 72 -24.61 16.52 9.18
CA LEU A 72 -24.88 15.16 8.69
C LEU A 72 -24.13 14.83 7.39
N LEU A 73 -23.57 15.85 6.73
CA LEU A 73 -22.68 15.68 5.58
C LEU A 73 -21.37 14.95 5.94
N GLY A 74 -20.88 14.98 7.18
CA GLY A 74 -19.62 14.33 7.58
C GLY A 74 -19.58 12.82 7.31
N PRO A 75 -20.53 12.02 7.84
CA PRO A 75 -20.63 10.58 7.58
C PRO A 75 -20.87 10.23 6.10
N LEU A 76 -21.65 11.04 5.40
CA LEU A 76 -21.95 10.90 3.97
C LEU A 76 -20.69 11.13 3.11
N LEU A 77 -19.90 12.16 3.43
CA LEU A 77 -18.62 12.44 2.80
C LEU A 77 -17.61 11.32 3.01
N PHE A 78 -17.51 10.79 4.23
CA PHE A 78 -16.68 9.62 4.52
C PHE A 78 -17.07 8.44 3.63
N PHE A 79 -18.37 8.12 3.56
CA PHE A 79 -18.86 7.00 2.77
C PHE A 79 -18.54 7.16 1.27
N PHE A 80 -18.81 8.34 0.70
CA PHE A 80 -18.57 8.59 -0.72
C PHE A 80 -17.08 8.66 -1.06
N ILE A 81 -16.27 9.40 -0.29
CA ILE A 81 -14.82 9.51 -0.56
C ILE A 81 -14.15 8.14 -0.41
N PHE A 82 -14.43 7.42 0.68
CA PHE A 82 -13.79 6.13 0.91
C PHE A 82 -14.15 5.12 -0.19
N ASN A 83 -15.42 5.05 -0.60
CA ASN A 83 -15.83 4.17 -1.69
C ASN A 83 -15.31 4.63 -3.06
N ALA A 84 -15.34 5.93 -3.35
CA ALA A 84 -14.85 6.47 -4.62
C ALA A 84 -13.35 6.21 -4.79
N VAL A 85 -12.54 6.47 -3.76
CA VAL A 85 -11.10 6.23 -3.82
C VAL A 85 -10.79 4.73 -3.89
N ARG A 86 -11.52 3.88 -3.16
CA ARG A 86 -11.40 2.42 -3.26
C ARG A 86 -11.70 1.93 -4.68
N LEU A 87 -12.79 2.43 -5.29
CA LEU A 87 -13.19 2.03 -6.64
C LEU A 87 -12.21 2.55 -7.69
N ALA A 88 -11.75 3.80 -7.56
CA ALA A 88 -10.76 4.41 -8.43
C ALA A 88 -9.44 3.65 -8.40
N MET A 89 -8.91 3.30 -7.21
CA MET A 89 -7.71 2.49 -7.10
C MET A 89 -7.85 1.13 -7.80
N LYS A 90 -9.00 0.49 -7.64
CA LYS A 90 -9.27 -0.81 -8.27
C LYS A 90 -9.33 -0.71 -9.79
N TRP A 91 -10.05 0.28 -10.32
CA TRP A 91 -10.22 0.52 -11.76
C TRP A 91 -8.93 0.98 -12.44
N TYR A 92 -8.28 2.03 -11.92
CA TYR A 92 -7.02 2.52 -12.47
C TYR A 92 -5.91 1.48 -12.34
N GLY A 93 -5.89 0.72 -11.24
CA GLY A 93 -4.97 -0.39 -11.04
C GLY A 93 -5.16 -1.48 -12.08
N LEU A 94 -6.41 -1.87 -12.34
CA LEU A 94 -6.75 -2.86 -13.37
C LEU A 94 -6.34 -2.39 -14.77
N GLN A 95 -6.75 -1.20 -15.18
CA GLN A 95 -6.51 -0.71 -16.53
C GLN A 95 -5.02 -0.44 -16.81
N ARG A 96 -4.28 0.08 -15.82
CA ARG A 96 -2.82 0.22 -15.93
C ARG A 96 -2.10 -1.13 -15.87
N GLY A 97 -2.57 -2.06 -15.03
CA GLY A 97 -2.04 -3.41 -14.94
C GLY A 97 -2.17 -4.16 -16.27
N PHE A 98 -3.35 -4.11 -16.88
CA PHE A 98 -3.62 -4.73 -18.17
C PHE A 98 -2.75 -4.14 -19.29
N ARG A 99 -2.72 -2.81 -19.41
CA ARG A 99 -1.94 -2.13 -20.46
C ARG A 99 -0.43 -2.34 -20.31
N LYS A 100 0.09 -2.44 -19.08
CA LYS A 100 1.49 -2.82 -18.84
C LYS A 100 1.72 -4.32 -19.02
N GLY A 101 0.74 -5.16 -18.70
CA GLY A 101 0.78 -6.60 -18.90
C GLY A 101 0.98 -6.97 -20.37
N VAL A 102 0.30 -6.29 -21.29
CA VAL A 102 0.49 -6.46 -22.74
C VAL A 102 1.93 -6.16 -23.16
N ASN A 103 2.56 -5.13 -22.60
CA ASN A 103 3.97 -4.82 -22.87
C ASN A 103 4.94 -5.86 -22.25
N ILE A 104 4.56 -6.45 -21.11
CA ILE A 104 5.35 -7.52 -20.47
C ILE A 104 5.33 -8.77 -21.34
N VAL A 105 4.17 -9.10 -21.92
CA VAL A 105 3.98 -10.21 -22.87
C VAL A 105 4.88 -10.05 -24.09
N SER A 106 5.00 -8.85 -24.66
CA SER A 106 5.85 -8.64 -25.84
C SER A 106 7.35 -8.82 -25.55
N ASP A 107 7.78 -8.64 -24.29
CA ASP A 107 9.17 -8.76 -23.84
C ASP A 107 9.43 -10.06 -23.04
N MET A 108 8.50 -11.04 -23.12
CA MET A 108 8.55 -12.27 -22.32
C MET A 108 9.74 -13.20 -22.62
N GLY A 109 10.50 -12.95 -23.68
CA GLY A 109 11.69 -13.73 -24.03
C GLY A 109 12.92 -13.53 -23.12
N GLY A 110 12.82 -12.73 -22.05
CA GLY A 110 13.98 -12.35 -21.23
C GLY A 110 13.78 -12.40 -19.72
N ASN A 111 14.81 -11.95 -18.99
CA ASN A 111 14.86 -11.93 -17.52
C ASN A 111 13.90 -10.89 -16.86
N LEU A 112 12.87 -10.47 -17.58
CA LEU A 112 11.93 -9.42 -17.20
C LEU A 112 11.06 -9.84 -16.01
N LEU A 113 10.68 -11.12 -15.94
CA LEU A 113 9.92 -11.68 -14.82
C LEU A 113 10.69 -11.59 -13.50
N GLN A 114 11.98 -11.94 -13.54
CA GLN A 114 12.86 -11.85 -12.38
C GLN A 114 13.05 -10.38 -11.97
N LYS A 115 13.32 -9.49 -12.94
CA LYS A 115 13.46 -8.05 -12.69
C LYS A 115 12.20 -7.39 -12.15
N LEU A 116 11.01 -7.79 -12.61
CA LEU A 116 9.73 -7.29 -12.11
C LEU A 116 9.49 -7.72 -10.66
N THR A 117 9.76 -8.98 -10.36
CA THR A 117 9.58 -9.53 -9.01
C THR A 117 10.58 -8.92 -8.03
N GLU A 118 11.83 -8.79 -8.45
CA GLU A 118 12.91 -8.16 -7.68
C GLU A 118 12.62 -6.67 -7.45
N GLY A 119 12.26 -5.95 -8.52
CA GLY A 119 11.89 -4.54 -8.44
C GLY A 119 10.68 -4.31 -7.53
N ALA A 120 9.65 -5.18 -7.62
CA ALA A 120 8.50 -5.13 -6.72
C ALA A 120 8.92 -5.36 -5.26
N SER A 121 9.79 -6.33 -5.00
CA SER A 121 10.29 -6.64 -3.65
C SER A 121 11.09 -5.48 -3.04
N ILE A 122 11.97 -4.85 -3.82
CA ILE A 122 12.72 -3.65 -3.40
C ILE A 122 11.76 -2.52 -3.04
N LEU A 123 10.75 -2.27 -3.89
CA LEU A 123 9.73 -1.25 -3.65
C LEU A 123 8.91 -1.56 -2.38
N GLY A 124 8.56 -2.82 -2.16
CA GLY A 124 7.86 -3.27 -0.96
C GLY A 124 8.67 -3.06 0.32
N LEU A 125 9.93 -3.48 0.33
CA LEU A 125 10.85 -3.29 1.46
C LEU A 125 11.09 -1.82 1.76
N PHE A 126 11.24 -0.99 0.71
CA PHE A 126 11.41 0.45 0.86
C PHE A 126 10.20 1.11 1.55
N VAL A 127 9.00 0.82 1.06
CA VAL A 127 7.76 1.35 1.64
C VAL A 127 7.60 0.90 3.10
N MET A 128 7.90 -0.37 3.40
CA MET A 128 7.88 -0.87 4.77
C MET A 128 8.86 -0.13 5.69
N GLY A 129 10.08 0.16 5.23
CA GLY A 129 11.04 0.95 6.00
C GLY A 129 10.53 2.35 6.36
N VAL A 130 9.87 3.02 5.41
CA VAL A 130 9.26 4.34 5.65
C VAL A 130 8.08 4.24 6.63
N LEU A 131 7.27 3.20 6.53
CA LEU A 131 6.11 3.02 7.42
C LEU A 131 6.52 2.73 8.85
N VAL A 132 7.52 1.87 9.08
CA VAL A 132 8.01 1.52 10.42
C VAL A 132 8.50 2.77 11.16
N THR A 133 9.27 3.63 10.49
CA THR A 133 9.77 4.89 11.10
C THR A 133 8.66 5.90 11.40
N LYS A 134 7.58 5.92 10.60
CA LYS A 134 6.43 6.80 10.85
C LYS A 134 5.50 6.30 11.94
N TRP A 135 5.39 4.99 12.11
CA TRP A 135 4.47 4.37 13.06
C TRP A 135 5.11 4.05 14.41
N THR A 136 6.43 3.96 14.47
CA THR A 136 7.16 3.61 15.70
C THR A 136 7.80 4.87 16.27
N SER A 137 7.11 5.53 17.19
CA SER A 137 7.71 6.55 18.05
C SER A 137 8.08 5.90 19.38
N ILE A 138 9.37 5.66 19.59
CA ILE A 138 9.88 5.14 20.85
C ILE A 138 10.26 6.35 21.70
N HIS A 139 9.38 6.74 22.62
CA HIS A 139 9.74 7.63 23.72
C HIS A 139 10.34 6.78 24.84
N VAL A 140 11.65 6.88 25.04
CA VAL A 140 12.32 6.34 26.22
C VAL A 140 12.57 7.52 27.17
N PRO A 141 11.69 7.77 28.15
CA PRO A 141 11.94 8.79 29.17
C PRO A 141 13.02 8.28 30.12
N LEU A 142 14.28 8.30 29.67
CA LEU A 142 15.42 8.01 30.51
C LEU A 142 15.72 9.27 31.32
N VAL A 143 15.37 9.24 32.62
CA VAL A 143 15.69 10.35 33.54
C VAL A 143 17.19 10.26 33.88
N VAL A 144 18.01 11.05 33.20
CA VAL A 144 19.49 11.00 33.34
C VAL A 144 19.99 11.71 34.60
N SER A 145 19.22 12.66 35.16
CA SER A 145 19.58 13.31 36.43
C SER A 145 18.37 13.88 37.17
N GLN A 146 18.34 13.69 38.48
CA GLN A 146 17.53 14.47 39.42
C GLN A 146 18.49 15.34 40.23
N THR A 147 18.31 16.65 40.22
CA THR A 147 19.09 17.58 41.06
C THR A 147 18.11 18.35 41.95
N PRO A 148 18.27 18.37 43.28
CA PRO A 148 17.41 19.15 44.16
C PRO A 148 17.66 20.65 43.92
N GLY A 149 16.64 21.38 43.49
CA GLY A 149 16.64 22.84 43.51
C GLY A 149 16.40 23.34 44.95
N ALA A 150 17.02 24.48 45.30
CA ALA A 150 17.00 25.04 46.65
C ALA A 150 15.59 25.44 47.18
N ASP A 151 14.55 25.38 46.35
CA ASP A 151 13.16 25.74 46.69
C ASP A 151 12.20 24.53 46.78
N GLY A 152 12.71 23.30 46.87
CA GLY A 152 11.88 22.11 47.14
C GLY A 152 10.98 21.62 46.00
N THR A 153 11.15 22.12 44.78
CA THR A 153 10.46 21.62 43.58
C THR A 153 11.39 20.78 42.71
N THR A 154 10.94 19.58 42.34
CA THR A 154 11.71 18.60 41.55
C THR A 154 11.48 18.87 40.07
N THR A 155 12.48 19.41 39.37
CA THR A 155 12.43 19.59 37.91
C THR A 155 13.08 18.38 37.24
N SER A 156 12.26 17.51 36.66
CA SER A 156 12.74 16.37 35.88
C SER A 156 12.96 16.79 34.43
N THR A 157 14.21 16.84 33.99
CA THR A 157 14.58 17.05 32.59
C THR A 157 14.51 15.71 31.85
N CYS A 158 13.56 15.56 30.93
CA CYS A 158 13.46 14.41 30.04
C CYS A 158 13.96 14.79 28.64
N THR A 159 14.66 13.86 27.97
CA THR A 159 15.09 13.96 26.55
C THR A 159 14.23 13.10 25.67
#